data_AF-A0A7Z9M9E9-F1
#
_entry.id   AF-A0A7Z9M9E9-F1
#
_cell.length_a   1.000
_cell.length_b   1.000
_cell.length_c   1.000
_cell.angle_alpha   90.00
_cell.angle_beta   90.00
_cell.angle_gamma   90.00
#
_symmetry.space_group_name_H-M   'P 1'
#
loop_
_entity.id
_entity.type
_entity.pdbx_description
1 polymer ?
#
loop_
_entity_poly.entity_id
_entity_poly.type
_entity_poly.pdbx_seq_one_letter_code
_entity_poly.pdbx_strand_id
1 'polypeptide(L)' 'MKIGVPKERLPEELRVAISPDTIRKMIALGFDIIIESGAG' A
#
# COMPACT_ATOMS: atom_id res chain seq x y z
N MET A 1 -3.33 2.29 -14.45
CA MET A 1 -2.41 1.21 -14.01
C MET A 1 -2.72 0.89 -12.56
N LYS A 2 -2.77 -0.40 -12.17
CA LYS A 2 -3.13 -0.81 -10.80
C LYS A 2 -1.88 -1.11 -9.98
N ILE A 3 -1.85 -0.66 -8.73
CA ILE A 3 -0.75 -0.88 -7.79
C ILE A 3 -1.31 -1.61 -6.58
N GLY A 4 -0.80 -2.82 -6.32
CA GLY A 4 -1.20 -3.64 -5.18
C GLY A 4 -0.24 -3.46 -4.00
N VAL A 5 -0.80 -3.35 -2.80
CA VAL A 5 -0.08 -3.30 -1.52
C VAL A 5 -0.53 -4.49 -0.67
N PRO A 6 0.13 -5.66 -0.79
CA PRO A 6 -0.18 -6.82 0.03
C PRO A 6 0.34 -6.62 1.45
N LYS A 7 -0.18 -7.44 2.38
CA LYS A 7 0.36 -7.53 3.73
C LYS A 7 1.71 -8.25 3.72
N GLU A 8 2.65 -7.74 4.51
CA GLU A 8 3.93 -8.43 4.72
C GLU A 8 3.72 -9.77 5.43
N ARG A 9 4.38 -10.82 4.92
CA ARG A 9 4.20 -12.20 5.39
C ARG A 9 5.22 -12.62 6.45
N LEU A 10 6.31 -11.87 6.58
CA LEU A 10 7.40 -12.20 7.48
C LEU A 10 6.94 -12.02 8.93
N PRO A 11 7.22 -12.98 9.82
CA PRO A 11 6.99 -12.80 11.25
C PRO A 11 7.73 -11.54 11.73
N GLU A 12 7.06 -10.74 12.57
CA GLU A 12 7.59 -9.50 13.17
C GLU A 12 7.88 -8.36 12.18
N GLU A 13 7.49 -8.51 10.91
CA GLU A 13 7.54 -7.44 9.94
C GLU A 13 6.32 -6.52 10.09
N LEU A 14 6.57 -5.28 10.55
CA LEU A 14 5.56 -4.26 10.80
C LEU A 14 5.60 -3.13 9.77
N ARG A 15 6.47 -3.20 8.77
CA ARG A 15 6.53 -2.21 7.69
C ARG A 15 5.43 -2.49 6.67
N VAL A 16 5.09 -1.45 5.92
CA VAL A 16 4.22 -1.49 4.75
C VAL A 16 4.92 -0.79 3.60
N ALA A 17 4.75 -1.30 2.38
CA ALA A 17 5.47 -0.79 1.20
C ALA A 17 5.18 0.70 0.89
N ILE A 18 3.99 1.18 1.25
CA ILE A 18 3.52 2.52 0.94
C ILE A 18 2.80 3.10 2.17
N SER A 19 3.12 4.35 2.51
CA SER A 19 2.43 5.10 3.58
C SER A 19 1.15 5.77 3.09
N PRO A 20 0.18 6.09 3.99
CA PRO A 20 -1.06 6.78 3.64
C PRO A 20 -0.87 8.11 2.89
N ASP A 21 0.20 8.85 3.19
CA ASP A 21 0.52 10.11 2.51
C ASP A 21 0.90 9.89 1.03
N THR A 22 1.71 8.86 0.76
CA THR A 22 2.11 8.49 -0.60
C THR A 22 0.94 7.96 -1.41
N ILE A 23 0.00 7.21 -0.79
CA ILE A 23 -1.23 6.73 -1.46
C ILE A 23 -2.01 7.90 -2.03
N ARG A 24 -2.20 8.96 -1.22
CA ARG A 24 -2.94 10.17 -1.65
C ARG A 24 -2.30 10.81 -2.88
N LYS A 25 -0.97 10.90 -2.93
CA LYS A 25 -0.23 11.45 -4.07
C LYS A 25 -0.37 10.57 -5.31
N MET A 26 -0.27 9.26 -5.17
CA MET A 26 -0.41 8.32 -6.28
C MET A 26 -1.83 8.29 -6.85
N ILE A 27 -2.86 8.39 -6.00
CA ILE A 27 -4.24 8.55 -6.47
C ILE A 27 -4.40 9.86 -7.26
N ALA A 28 -3.81 10.96 -6.78
CA ALA A 28 -3.84 12.24 -7.50
C ALA A 28 -3.13 12.20 -8.86
N LEU A 29 -2.14 11.33 -9.04
CA LEU A 29 -1.47 11.06 -10.31
C LEU A 29 -2.27 10.12 -11.23
N GLY A 30 -3.43 9.62 -10.81
CA GLY A 30 -4.30 8.76 -11.60
C GLY A 30 -4.00 7.26 -11.49
N PHE A 31 -3.26 6.84 -10.46
CA PHE A 31 -3.06 5.42 -10.16
C PHE A 31 -4.22 4.85 -9.34
N ASP A 32 -4.56 3.60 -9.63
CA ASP A 32 -5.56 2.84 -8.88
C ASP A 32 -4.83 1.94 -7.87
N ILE A 33 -5.05 2.18 -6.57
CA ILE A 33 -4.33 1.50 -5.48
C ILE A 33 -5.26 0.50 -4.79
N ILE A 34 -4.81 -0.76 -4.70
CA ILE A 34 -5.50 -1.85 -4.02
C ILE A 34 -4.66 -2.27 -2.82
N ILE A 35 -5.24 -2.25 -1.62
CA ILE A 35 -4.55 -2.56 -0.37
C ILE A 35 -5.20 -3.78 0.27
N GLU A 36 -4.39 -4.72 0.74
CA GLU A 36 -4.87 -5.84 1.54
C GLU A 36 -5.27 -5.38 2.95
N SER A 37 -6.39 -5.89 3.47
CA SER A 37 -6.84 -5.52 4.82
C SER A 37 -5.81 -5.97 5.87
N GLY A 38 -5.37 -5.03 6.71
CA GLY A 38 -4.37 -5.29 7.76
C GLY A 38 -2.92 -5.32 7.27
N ALA A 39 -2.64 -4.72 6.10
CA ALA A 39 -1.27 -4.53 5.58
C ALA A 39 -0.48 -3.38 6.25
N GLY A 40 -1.16 -2.46 6.93
CA GLY A 40 -0.55 -1.32 7.63
C GLY A 40 -0.54 -1.47 9.14
#